data_AF-A0A673N6Y8-F1
#
_entry.id   AF-A0A673N6Y8-F1
#
_cell.length_a   1.000
_cell.length_b   1.000
_cell.length_c   1.000
_cell.angle_alpha   90.00
_cell.angle_beta   90.00
_cell.angle_gamma   90.00
#
_symmetry.space_group_name_H-M   'P 1'
#
loop_
_entity.id
_entity.type
_entity.pdbx_description
1 polymer ?
#
loop_
_entity_poly.entity_id
_entity_poly.type
_entity_poly.pdbx_seq_one_letter_code
_entity_poly.pdbx_strand_id
1 'polypeptide(L)'
;MKKLHHLLAVVSTLFDLCGFLVLCLVKMLSSVSGPKLFKEPSFKSNKFIIHNALSRCCLAGKVNESQKNKIIEEMEKSSASHFLILLRDANCQFRAIYTLDGQSEELHRLCGVGPRAISSSAVEAIYKYSSDRKQFNTLPSRTLSMSVDAFTIPAHLWHTKKHGTPKKVATPK
;
A
#
# COMPACT_ATOMS: atom_id res chain seq x y z
N MET A 1 21.76 -56.03 33.85
CA MET A 1 21.93 -55.31 32.56
C MET A 1 20.64 -55.16 31.72
N LYS A 2 19.47 -55.69 32.11
CA LYS A 2 18.21 -55.55 31.33
C LYS A 2 17.34 -54.33 31.68
N LYS A 3 17.55 -53.70 32.85
CA LYS A 3 16.76 -52.52 33.29
C LYS A 3 17.16 -51.20 32.60
N LEU A 4 18.41 -51.07 32.11
CA LEU A 4 18.87 -49.86 31.43
C LEU A 4 18.37 -49.79 29.97
N HIS A 5 18.25 -50.94 29.31
CA HIS A 5 17.74 -51.03 27.94
C HIS A 5 16.23 -50.75 27.85
N HIS A 6 15.48 -51.14 28.88
CA HIS A 6 14.04 -50.85 28.95
C HIS A 6 13.75 -49.38 29.27
N LEU A 7 14.63 -48.71 30.02
CA LEU A 7 14.52 -47.28 30.31
C LEU A 7 14.84 -46.43 29.07
N LEU A 8 15.83 -46.83 28.27
CA LEU A 8 16.16 -46.17 26.99
C LEU A 8 15.04 -46.34 25.93
N ALA A 9 14.37 -47.50 25.90
CA ALA A 9 13.23 -47.72 25.00
C ALA A 9 12.01 -46.86 25.38
N VAL A 10 11.77 -46.64 26.68
CA VAL A 10 10.70 -45.76 27.19
C VAL A 10 11.03 -44.29 26.92
N VAL A 11 12.30 -43.87 27.05
CA VAL A 11 12.72 -42.50 26.75
C VAL A 11 12.67 -42.22 25.23
N SER A 12 12.97 -43.20 24.38
CA SER A 12 12.86 -43.05 22.91
C SER A 12 11.41 -42.97 22.44
N THR A 13 10.50 -43.76 23.01
CA THR A 13 9.06 -43.70 22.66
C THR A 13 8.34 -42.48 23.24
N LEU A 14 8.80 -41.93 24.37
CA LEU A 14 8.37 -40.61 24.84
C LEU A 14 8.89 -39.46 23.96
N PHE A 15 10.05 -39.63 23.32
CA PHE A 15 10.54 -38.69 22.32
C PHE A 15 9.76 -38.74 21.00
N ASP A 16 9.16 -39.88 20.64
CA ASP A 16 8.31 -40.00 19.46
C ASP A 16 6.88 -39.46 19.68
N LEU A 17 6.28 -39.67 20.85
CA LEU A 17 4.97 -39.06 21.17
C LEU A 17 5.08 -37.54 21.41
N CYS A 18 6.19 -37.08 21.99
CA CYS A 18 6.45 -35.64 22.11
C CYS A 18 6.94 -35.06 20.77
N GLY A 19 7.65 -35.82 19.95
CA GLY A 19 8.11 -35.41 18.62
C GLY A 19 6.95 -35.22 17.64
N PHE A 20 5.96 -36.10 17.64
CA PHE A 20 4.76 -35.92 16.81
C PHE A 20 3.86 -34.80 17.33
N LEU A 21 3.79 -34.60 18.65
CA LEU A 21 3.01 -33.50 19.23
C LEU A 21 3.71 -32.14 19.06
N VAL A 22 5.04 -32.07 19.15
CA VAL A 22 5.85 -30.88 18.87
C VAL A 22 5.89 -30.60 17.38
N LEU A 23 5.97 -31.61 16.51
CA LEU A 23 5.84 -31.43 15.06
C LEU A 23 4.42 -31.04 14.68
N CYS A 24 3.38 -31.58 15.33
CA CYS A 24 2.00 -31.11 15.17
C CYS A 24 1.79 -29.71 15.74
N LEU A 25 2.42 -29.33 16.85
CA LEU A 25 2.33 -27.98 17.41
C LEU A 25 3.07 -26.97 16.53
N VAL A 26 4.26 -27.30 16.04
CA VAL A 26 5.04 -26.48 15.10
C VAL A 26 4.30 -26.38 13.75
N LYS A 27 3.66 -27.46 13.29
CA LYS A 27 2.87 -27.47 12.05
C LYS A 27 1.49 -26.81 12.21
N MET A 28 0.89 -26.82 13.40
CA MET A 28 -0.31 -26.04 13.73
C MET A 28 -0.01 -24.56 13.95
N LEU A 29 1.13 -24.20 14.57
CA LEU A 29 1.61 -22.81 14.60
C LEU A 29 1.92 -22.30 13.19
N SER A 30 2.41 -23.16 12.30
CA SER A 30 2.58 -22.83 10.88
C SER A 30 1.25 -22.80 10.10
N SER A 31 0.24 -23.56 10.52
CA SER A 31 -1.07 -23.65 9.85
C SER A 31 -2.12 -22.65 10.37
N VAL A 32 -1.87 -21.93 11.48
CA VAL A 32 -2.65 -20.76 11.93
C VAL A 32 -2.10 -19.45 11.32
N SER A 33 -1.22 -19.56 10.33
CA SER A 33 -0.98 -18.52 9.34
C SER A 33 -1.17 -19.16 7.97
N GLY A 34 -2.41 -19.11 7.46
CA GLY A 34 -2.74 -19.51 6.09
C GLY A 34 -1.74 -18.94 5.08
N PRO A 35 -1.58 -19.56 3.89
CA PRO A 35 -0.41 -19.42 3.03
C PRO A 35 0.00 -17.96 2.88
N LYS A 36 0.91 -17.53 3.76
CA LYS A 36 1.62 -16.26 3.60
C LYS A 36 2.60 -16.56 2.52
N LEU A 37 2.13 -16.34 1.30
CA LEU A 37 2.93 -15.97 0.15
C LEU A 37 3.74 -14.75 0.60
N PHE A 38 4.79 -14.97 1.40
CA PHE A 38 5.81 -13.98 1.68
C PHE A 38 6.54 -13.82 0.35
N LYS A 39 5.90 -13.08 -0.56
CA LYS A 39 6.67 -12.26 -1.46
C LYS A 39 7.46 -11.38 -0.53
N GLU A 40 8.78 -11.55 -0.53
CA GLU A 40 9.69 -10.52 -0.02
C GLU A 40 9.07 -9.15 -0.33
N PRO A 41 9.10 -8.18 0.62
CA PRO A 41 8.62 -6.84 0.36
C PRO A 41 9.39 -6.37 -0.85
N SER A 42 8.76 -6.50 -2.01
CA SER A 42 9.43 -6.37 -3.27
C SER A 42 9.67 -4.88 -3.31
N PHE A 43 10.91 -4.46 -3.08
CA PHE A 43 11.40 -3.10 -3.28
C PHE A 43 11.33 -2.70 -4.77
N LYS A 44 10.49 -3.39 -5.54
CA LYS A 44 10.19 -3.20 -6.93
C LYS A 44 9.12 -2.14 -6.99
N SER A 45 9.44 -1.06 -7.69
CA SER A 45 8.50 0.03 -7.90
C SER A 45 7.19 -0.47 -8.51
N ASN A 46 6.07 0.13 -8.07
CA ASN A 46 4.75 -0.12 -8.66
C ASN A 46 4.47 0.72 -9.91
N LYS A 47 5.49 1.43 -10.44
CA LYS A 47 5.38 2.32 -11.61
C LYS A 47 4.64 1.69 -12.80
N PHE A 48 4.97 0.44 -13.15
CA PHE A 48 4.29 -0.27 -14.25
C PHE A 48 2.80 -0.54 -13.97
N ILE A 49 2.44 -0.79 -12.71
CA ILE A 49 1.05 -1.02 -12.30
C ILE A 49 0.26 0.27 -12.48
N ILE A 50 0.81 1.39 -12.00
CA ILE A 50 0.18 2.72 -12.12
C ILE A 50 0.08 3.14 -13.59
N HIS A 51 1.11 2.93 -14.41
CA HIS A 51 1.06 3.17 -15.86
C HIS A 51 -0.10 2.42 -16.53
N ASN A 52 -0.28 1.14 -16.19
CA ASN A 52 -1.36 0.33 -16.73
C ASN A 52 -2.73 0.82 -16.26
N ALA A 53 -2.87 1.18 -14.99
CA ALA A 53 -4.11 1.71 -14.45
C ALA A 53 -4.52 3.03 -15.12
N LEU A 54 -3.57 3.95 -15.32
CA LEU A 54 -3.81 5.20 -16.05
C LEU A 54 -4.25 4.91 -17.49
N SER A 55 -3.55 4.01 -18.19
CA SER A 55 -3.82 3.73 -19.61
C SER A 55 -5.14 3.01 -19.86
N ARG A 56 -5.60 2.19 -18.90
CA ARG A 56 -6.74 1.27 -19.11
C ARG A 56 -7.99 1.65 -18.32
N CYS A 57 -7.84 2.36 -17.20
CA CYS A 57 -8.94 2.66 -16.30
C CYS A 57 -9.16 4.17 -16.15
N CYS A 58 -8.13 4.95 -15.80
CA CYS A 58 -8.35 6.34 -15.39
C CYS A 58 -8.31 7.38 -16.53
N LEU A 59 -7.42 7.19 -17.50
CA LEU A 59 -7.16 8.12 -18.61
C LEU A 59 -7.22 7.40 -19.96
N ALA A 60 -8.19 6.50 -20.10
CA ALA A 60 -8.42 5.78 -21.35
C ALA A 60 -8.93 6.71 -22.46
N GLY A 61 -8.66 6.33 -23.71
CA GLY A 61 -9.12 7.03 -24.91
C GLY A 61 -8.21 8.16 -25.38
N LYS A 62 -8.40 8.56 -26.64
CA LYS A 62 -7.54 9.53 -27.35
C LYS A 62 -7.58 10.94 -26.74
N VAL A 63 -8.72 11.34 -26.17
CA VAL A 63 -8.92 12.66 -25.57
C VAL A 63 -7.95 12.91 -24.41
N ASN A 64 -7.62 11.87 -23.63
CA ASN A 64 -6.78 11.96 -22.44
C ASN A 64 -5.31 11.59 -22.70
N GLU A 65 -4.95 11.24 -23.94
CA GLU A 65 -3.62 10.70 -24.26
C GLU A 65 -2.50 11.70 -23.98
N SER A 66 -2.69 12.97 -24.34
CA SER A 66 -1.70 14.03 -24.06
C SER A 66 -1.46 14.21 -22.56
N GLN A 67 -2.53 14.19 -21.76
CA GLN A 67 -2.41 14.30 -20.30
C GLN A 67 -1.72 13.08 -19.70
N LYS A 68 -2.09 11.88 -20.15
CA LYS A 68 -1.48 10.62 -19.73
C LYS A 68 0.03 10.62 -19.98
N ASN A 69 0.47 11.01 -21.18
CA ASN A 69 1.89 11.01 -21.54
C ASN A 69 2.70 11.98 -20.65
N LYS A 70 2.17 13.16 -20.36
CA LYS A 70 2.80 14.11 -19.41
C LYS A 70 2.95 13.52 -18.01
N ILE A 71 1.92 12.83 -17.52
CA ILE A 71 1.96 12.20 -16.20
C ILE A 71 3.02 11.08 -16.16
N ILE A 72 3.06 10.25 -17.20
CA ILE A 72 4.05 9.17 -17.31
C ILE A 72 5.46 9.75 -17.33
N GLU A 73 5.70 10.81 -18.09
CA GLU A 73 7.00 11.48 -18.15
C GLU A 73 7.46 11.99 -16.77
N GLU A 74 6.56 12.61 -16.00
CA GLU A 74 6.86 13.06 -14.63
C GLU A 74 7.13 11.89 -13.67
N MET A 75 6.44 10.77 -13.86
CA MET A 75 6.74 9.54 -13.11
C MET A 75 8.09 8.93 -13.48
N GLU A 76 8.55 9.08 -14.72
CA GLU A 76 9.88 8.63 -15.14
C GLU A 76 11.00 9.49 -14.58
N LYS A 77 10.77 10.81 -14.45
CA LYS A 77 11.72 11.73 -13.80
C LYS A 77 11.82 11.51 -12.28
N SER A 78 10.78 10.95 -11.67
CA SER A 78 10.75 10.70 -10.23
C SER A 78 11.55 9.43 -9.86
N SER A 79 12.38 9.55 -8.82
CA SER A 79 13.10 8.43 -8.19
C SER A 79 12.26 7.67 -7.15
N ALA A 80 10.99 8.04 -6.96
CA ALA A 80 10.11 7.38 -6.01
C ALA A 80 9.85 5.93 -6.41
N SER A 81 9.75 5.05 -5.41
CA SER A 81 9.45 3.64 -5.64
C SER A 81 7.94 3.36 -5.59
N HIS A 82 7.19 4.10 -4.76
CA HIS A 82 5.77 3.87 -4.56
C HIS A 82 4.94 5.08 -4.99
N PHE A 83 4.11 4.86 -6.02
CA PHE A 83 3.21 5.85 -6.60
C PHE A 83 1.76 5.46 -6.30
N LEU A 84 0.93 6.45 -6.00
CA LEU A 84 -0.50 6.26 -5.77
C LEU A 84 -1.32 7.23 -6.60
N ILE A 85 -2.46 6.76 -7.10
CA ILE A 85 -3.42 7.60 -7.81
C ILE A 85 -4.43 8.17 -6.81
N LEU A 86 -4.57 9.49 -6.78
CA LEU A 86 -5.71 10.13 -6.14
C LEU A 86 -6.93 10.05 -7.07
N LEU A 87 -7.97 9.39 -6.59
CA LEU A 87 -9.27 9.29 -7.25
C LEU A 87 -10.26 10.26 -6.62
N ARG A 88 -11.24 10.73 -7.41
CA ARG A 88 -12.37 11.50 -6.88
C ARG A 88 -13.33 10.61 -6.08
N ASP A 89 -13.60 9.44 -6.61
CA ASP A 89 -14.63 8.50 -6.17
C ASP A 89 -14.34 7.09 -6.74
N ALA A 90 -15.25 6.15 -6.47
CA ALA A 90 -15.19 4.78 -6.97
C ALA A 90 -15.27 4.68 -8.51
N ASN A 91 -15.67 5.75 -9.21
CA ASN A 91 -15.74 5.80 -10.68
C ASN A 91 -14.35 5.97 -11.32
N CYS A 92 -13.27 5.84 -10.55
CA CYS A 92 -11.89 5.85 -11.05
C CYS A 92 -11.51 7.16 -11.77
N GLN A 93 -12.17 8.26 -11.38
CA GLN A 93 -11.88 9.58 -11.93
C GLN A 93 -10.52 10.07 -11.41
N PHE A 94 -9.54 10.12 -12.31
CA PHE A 94 -8.19 10.60 -12.02
C PHE A 94 -8.19 12.05 -11.52
N ARG A 95 -7.38 12.34 -10.49
CA ARG A 95 -7.12 13.70 -10.03
C ARG A 95 -5.64 14.06 -10.00
N ALA A 96 -4.82 13.22 -9.40
CA ALA A 96 -3.41 13.48 -9.19
C ALA A 96 -2.62 12.19 -8.95
N ILE A 97 -1.30 12.26 -9.13
CA ILE A 97 -0.36 11.23 -8.67
C ILE A 97 0.32 11.74 -7.41
N TYR A 98 0.40 10.85 -6.42
CA TYR A 98 1.16 11.05 -5.20
C TYR A 98 2.27 10.02 -5.10
N THR A 99 3.29 10.35 -4.32
CA THR A 99 4.37 9.45 -3.93
C THR A 99 4.35 9.28 -2.42
N LEU A 100 4.62 8.07 -1.97
CA LEU A 100 4.83 7.75 -0.56
C LEU A 100 6.29 7.38 -0.36
N ASP A 101 6.95 8.05 0.57
CA ASP A 101 8.32 7.72 0.95
C ASP A 101 8.29 6.65 2.06
N GLY A 102 9.20 5.68 2.02
CA GLY A 102 9.21 4.56 3.00
C GLY A 102 9.51 5.00 4.44
N GLN A 103 10.01 6.22 4.62
CA GLN A 103 10.31 6.81 5.93
C GLN A 103 9.22 7.78 6.42
N SER A 104 8.32 8.23 5.54
CA SER A 104 7.31 9.25 5.85
C SER A 104 5.91 8.68 5.71
N GLU A 105 5.05 8.95 6.69
CA GLU A 105 3.62 8.62 6.60
C GLU A 105 2.80 9.69 5.88
N GLU A 106 3.45 10.55 5.10
CA GLU A 106 2.82 11.58 4.28
C GLU A 106 2.93 11.28 2.79
N LEU A 107 1.82 11.50 2.09
CA LEU A 107 1.74 11.45 0.64
C LEU A 107 2.09 12.83 0.07
N HIS A 108 3.04 12.88 -0.86
CA HIS A 108 3.41 14.11 -1.54
C HIS A 108 2.89 14.12 -2.97
N ARG A 109 2.26 15.22 -3.39
CA ARG A 109 1.71 15.35 -4.75
C ARG A 109 2.85 15.51 -5.74
N LEU A 110 2.97 14.56 -6.66
CA LEU A 110 3.90 14.63 -7.79
C LEU A 110 3.33 15.50 -8.91
N CYS A 111 2.12 15.19 -9.38
CA CYS A 111 1.47 15.93 -10.47
C CYS A 111 -0.06 15.85 -10.39
N GLY A 112 -0.75 16.71 -11.15
CA GLY A 112 -2.22 16.81 -11.17
C GLY A 112 -2.80 17.81 -10.17
N VAL A 113 -4.07 17.63 -9.81
CA VAL A 113 -4.86 18.58 -8.99
C VAL A 113 -5.25 17.95 -7.66
N GLY A 114 -4.85 18.59 -6.56
CA GLY A 114 -5.14 18.17 -5.18
C GLY A 114 -4.25 18.91 -4.17
N PRO A 115 -4.39 18.64 -2.87
CA PRO A 115 -3.50 19.17 -1.83
C PRO A 115 -2.02 18.90 -2.10
N ARG A 116 -1.09 19.70 -1.54
CA ARG A 116 0.35 19.48 -1.77
C ARG A 116 0.88 18.26 -1.02
N ALA A 117 0.38 18.05 0.20
CA ALA A 117 0.69 16.91 1.04
C ALA A 117 -0.59 16.41 1.73
N ILE A 118 -0.67 15.12 1.99
CA ILE A 118 -1.81 14.46 2.64
C ILE A 118 -1.26 13.47 3.66
N SER A 119 -1.70 13.55 4.92
CA SER A 119 -1.35 12.54 5.93
C SER A 119 -2.03 11.21 5.60
N SER A 120 -1.34 10.10 5.85
CA SER A 120 -1.89 8.73 5.76
C SER A 120 -3.23 8.57 6.48
N SER A 121 -3.38 9.21 7.65
CA SER A 121 -4.59 9.20 8.47
C SER A 121 -5.79 9.89 7.84
N ALA A 122 -5.56 10.79 6.88
CA ALA A 122 -6.59 11.58 6.22
C ALA A 122 -7.21 10.87 5.00
N VAL A 123 -6.72 9.67 4.66
CA VAL A 123 -7.22 8.85 3.56
C VAL A 123 -8.55 8.20 3.93
N GLU A 124 -9.54 8.30 3.04
CA GLU A 124 -10.89 7.78 3.28
C GLU A 124 -11.02 6.31 2.88
N ALA A 125 -10.66 5.99 1.64
CA ALA A 125 -10.65 4.63 1.11
C ALA A 125 -9.41 4.39 0.26
N ILE A 126 -8.91 3.16 0.30
CA ILE A 126 -7.74 2.70 -0.44
C ILE A 126 -8.12 1.56 -1.39
N TYR A 127 -7.40 1.49 -2.49
CA TYR A 127 -7.70 0.60 -3.59
C TYR A 127 -6.43 -0.08 -4.12
N LYS A 128 -6.61 -1.30 -4.60
CA LYS A 128 -5.60 -2.05 -5.34
C LYS A 128 -6.05 -2.24 -6.78
N TYR A 129 -5.15 -1.98 -7.71
CA TYR A 129 -5.41 -2.21 -9.13
C TYR A 129 -5.25 -3.70 -9.45
N SER A 130 -6.24 -4.28 -10.13
CA SER A 130 -6.13 -5.61 -10.71
C SER A 130 -5.88 -5.46 -12.20
N SER A 131 -4.68 -5.83 -12.65
CA SER A 131 -4.34 -5.84 -14.08
C SER A 131 -5.21 -6.80 -14.89
N ASP A 132 -5.59 -7.93 -14.28
CA ASP A 132 -6.39 -8.97 -14.94
C ASP A 132 -7.81 -8.46 -15.24
N ARG A 133 -8.44 -7.85 -14.23
CA ARG A 133 -9.80 -7.28 -14.34
C ARG A 133 -9.82 -5.85 -14.86
N LYS A 134 -8.66 -5.20 -14.97
CA LYS A 134 -8.48 -3.80 -15.38
C LYS A 134 -9.31 -2.82 -14.55
N GLN A 135 -9.45 -3.12 -13.26
CA GLN A 135 -10.30 -2.36 -12.33
C GLN A 135 -9.61 -2.18 -10.99
N PHE A 136 -10.05 -1.16 -10.24
CA PHE A 136 -9.69 -0.99 -8.84
C PHE A 136 -10.62 -1.80 -7.95
N ASN A 137 -10.04 -2.50 -6.98
CA ASN A 137 -10.80 -3.15 -5.91
C ASN A 137 -10.54 -2.40 -4.62
N THR A 138 -11.61 -2.07 -3.91
CA THR A 138 -11.52 -1.48 -2.57
C THR A 138 -10.87 -2.46 -1.61
N LEU A 139 -9.90 -1.99 -0.84
CA LEU A 139 -9.32 -2.77 0.25
C LEU A 139 -10.12 -2.49 1.53
N PRO A 140 -10.37 -3.50 2.37
CA PRO A 140 -11.14 -3.33 3.61
C PRO A 140 -10.38 -2.55 4.69
N SER A 141 -9.05 -2.44 4.57
CA SER A 141 -8.21 -1.67 5.49
C SER A 141 -8.16 -0.19 5.11
N ARG A 142 -7.69 0.65 6.04
CA ARG A 142 -7.33 2.06 5.78
C ARG A 142 -5.82 2.31 5.89
N THR A 143 -5.05 1.28 6.23
CA THR A 143 -3.60 1.37 6.37
C THR A 143 -2.94 1.41 5.00
N LEU A 144 -2.21 2.48 4.72
CA LEU A 144 -1.38 2.57 3.52
C LEU A 144 -0.25 1.54 3.61
N SER A 145 -0.15 0.72 2.57
CA SER A 145 0.87 -0.30 2.44
C SER A 145 1.39 -0.30 1.00
N MET A 146 2.50 -0.98 0.76
CA MET A 146 3.07 -1.13 -0.59
C MET A 146 2.17 -1.85 -1.60
N SER A 147 1.04 -2.41 -1.15
CA SER A 147 0.03 -3.04 -2.01
C SER A 147 -1.07 -2.10 -2.49
N VAL A 148 -1.10 -0.86 -2.01
CA VAL A 148 -2.09 0.15 -2.39
C VAL A 148 -1.64 0.87 -3.65
N ASP A 149 -2.54 1.01 -4.62
CA ASP A 149 -2.25 1.66 -5.91
C ASP A 149 -3.04 2.96 -6.08
N ALA A 150 -4.15 3.12 -5.37
CA ALA A 150 -4.97 4.33 -5.41
C ALA A 150 -5.69 4.58 -4.09
N PHE A 151 -6.11 5.83 -3.90
CA PHE A 151 -6.83 6.25 -2.71
C PHE A 151 -7.79 7.40 -3.01
N THR A 152 -8.69 7.66 -2.07
CA THR A 152 -9.62 8.78 -2.07
C THR A 152 -9.45 9.58 -0.79
N ILE A 153 -9.85 10.84 -0.83
CA ILE A 153 -9.82 11.72 0.33
C ILE A 153 -11.19 12.36 0.58
N PRO A 154 -11.48 12.69 1.84
CA PRO A 154 -12.72 13.38 2.21
C PRO A 154 -12.91 14.69 1.45
N ALA A 155 -14.17 15.01 1.14
CA ALA A 155 -14.55 16.22 0.42
C ALA A 155 -14.00 17.52 1.03
N HIS A 156 -13.89 17.59 2.36
CA HIS A 156 -13.44 18.80 3.06
C HIS A 156 -11.98 19.18 2.79
N LEU A 157 -11.12 18.23 2.41
CA LEU A 157 -9.70 18.50 2.12
C LEU A 157 -9.47 19.17 0.76
N TRP A 158 -10.47 19.10 -0.13
CA TRP A 158 -10.43 19.79 -1.43
C TRP A 158 -10.53 21.30 -1.29
N HIS A 159 -11.24 21.76 -0.25
CA HIS A 159 -11.35 23.16 0.11
C HIS A 159 -10.26 23.51 1.13
N THR A 160 -9.00 23.40 0.73
CA THR A 160 -7.89 23.80 1.60
C THR A 160 -8.08 25.29 1.93
N LYS A 161 -8.57 25.62 3.13
CA LYS A 161 -8.50 26.99 3.64
C LYS A 161 -7.03 27.35 3.61
N LYS A 162 -6.66 28.40 2.87
CA LYS A 162 -5.36 29.05 3.06
C LYS A 162 -5.29 29.37 4.55
N HIS A 163 -4.47 28.66 5.32
CA HIS A 163 -4.10 29.14 6.65
C HIS A 163 -3.46 30.50 6.42
N GLY A 164 -4.22 31.55 6.74
CA GLY A 164 -3.75 32.93 6.65
C GLY A 164 -2.46 33.03 7.45
N THR A 165 -1.42 33.57 6.84
CA THR A 165 -0.21 33.98 7.52
C THR A 165 -0.59 34.84 8.75
N PRO A 166 0.02 34.62 9.93
CA PRO A 166 -0.20 35.51 11.07
C PRO A 166 0.20 36.92 10.66
N LYS A 167 -0.74 37.88 10.70
CA LYS A 167 -0.41 39.29 10.52
C LYS A 167 0.56 39.68 11.62
N LYS A 168 1.78 40.03 11.24
CA LYS A 168 2.79 40.67 12.09
C LYS A 168 2.12 41.88 12.77
N VAL A 169 1.95 41.81 14.09
CA VAL A 169 1.48 42.93 14.90
C VAL A 169 2.51 44.05 14.77
N ALA A 170 2.10 45.18 14.19
CA ALA A 170 2.92 46.38 14.12
C ALA A 170 2.94 47.03 15.51
N THR A 171 4.13 47.27 16.04
CA THR A 171 4.40 48.00 17.28
C THR A 171 4.02 49.48 17.13
N PRO A 172 3.23 50.08 18.03
CA PRO A 172 3.11 51.54 18.13
C PRO A 172 4.27 52.13 18.96
N LYS A 173 4.67 53.34 18.58
CA LYS A 173 5.64 54.21 19.26
C LYS A 173 5.18 54.65 20.64
#